data_AF-A0A2S8S4G9-F1
#
_entry.id   AF-A0A2S8S4G9-F1
#
_cell.length_a   1.000
_cell.length_b   1.000
_cell.length_c   1.000
_cell.angle_alpha   90.00
_cell.angle_beta   90.00
_cell.angle_gamma   90.00
#
_symmetry.space_group_name_H-M   'P 1'
#
loop_
_entity.id
_entity.type
_entity.pdbx_description
1 polymer ?
#
loop_
_entity_poly.entity_id
_entity_poly.type
_entity_poly.pdbx_seq_one_letter_code
_entity_poly.pdbx_strand_id
1 'polypeptide(L)'
;MADLLSEAERDAALPALGDNGWAAVPDRDAIRKIWKFKNFSEAWGFMNRAALQAEKLNHHPEWSNVYNVVDVTLTTHDCDGLSALDVTLAKRLDALAPGAEVQRDHGEPVVCLCKIHAKGA
;
A
#
# COMPACT_ATOMS: atom_id res chain seq x y z
N MET A 1 20.17 -1.20 -0.28
CA MET A 1 19.38 -1.15 -1.52
C MET A 1 18.50 -2.38 -1.54
N ALA A 2 17.19 -2.19 -1.61
CA ALA A 2 16.25 -3.28 -1.84
C ALA A 2 16.15 -3.53 -3.35
N ASP A 3 15.82 -4.76 -3.74
CA ASP A 3 15.60 -5.11 -5.14
C ASP A 3 14.12 -4.92 -5.51
N LEU A 4 13.88 -4.60 -6.78
CA LEU A 4 12.53 -4.59 -7.34
C LEU A 4 11.92 -6.00 -7.29
N LEU A 5 10.62 -6.08 -6.97
CA LEU A 5 9.90 -7.35 -7.06
C LEU A 5 9.92 -7.86 -8.49
N SER A 6 10.34 -9.12 -8.65
CA SER A 6 10.19 -9.88 -9.89
C SER A 6 8.72 -10.15 -10.20
N GLU A 7 8.44 -10.53 -11.46
CA GLU A 7 7.08 -10.90 -11.90
C GLU A 7 6.48 -12.02 -11.04
N ALA A 8 7.27 -13.05 -10.75
CA ALA A 8 6.84 -14.18 -9.92
C ALA A 8 6.50 -13.76 -8.47
N GLU A 9 7.27 -12.84 -7.88
CA GLU A 9 6.99 -12.32 -6.54
C GLU A 9 5.74 -11.44 -6.51
N ARG A 10 5.53 -10.65 -7.57
CA ARG A 10 4.32 -9.83 -7.74
C ARG A 10 3.08 -10.70 -7.86
N ASP A 11 3.12 -11.72 -8.71
CA ASP A 11 2.01 -12.66 -8.90
C ASP A 11 1.66 -13.41 -7.61
N ALA A 12 2.66 -13.71 -6.77
CA ALA A 12 2.44 -14.36 -5.49
C ALA A 12 1.87 -13.40 -4.41
N ALA A 13 2.29 -12.14 -4.39
CA ALA A 13 2.02 -11.23 -3.28
C ALA A 13 0.84 -10.27 -3.51
N LEU A 14 0.71 -9.70 -4.72
CA LEU A 14 -0.22 -8.62 -5.01
C LEU A 14 -1.70 -9.01 -4.99
N PRO A 15 -2.13 -10.21 -5.44
CA PRO A 15 -3.54 -10.58 -5.43
C PRO A 15 -4.17 -10.48 -4.04
N ALA A 16 -3.50 -11.01 -3.01
CA ALA A 16 -3.98 -10.94 -1.62
C ALA A 16 -4.05 -9.50 -1.08
N LEU A 17 -3.15 -8.62 -1.51
CA LEU A 17 -3.22 -7.20 -1.17
C LEU A 17 -4.42 -6.52 -1.86
N GLY A 18 -4.67 -6.87 -3.13
CA GLY A 18 -5.86 -6.43 -3.87
C GLY A 18 -7.16 -6.86 -3.20
N ASP A 19 -7.25 -8.10 -2.73
CA ASP A 19 -8.42 -8.60 -1.98
C ASP A 19 -8.66 -7.79 -0.69
N ASN A 20 -7.58 -7.32 -0.06
CA ASN A 20 -7.61 -6.41 1.09
C ASN A 20 -7.85 -4.94 0.73
N GLY A 21 -8.02 -4.59 -0.55
CA GLY A 21 -8.36 -3.24 -1.00
C GLY A 21 -7.17 -2.31 -1.22
N TRP A 22 -5.95 -2.86 -1.36
CA TRP A 22 -4.87 -2.12 -2.02
C TRP A 22 -5.19 -1.99 -3.52
N ALA A 23 -4.74 -0.91 -4.14
CA ALA A 23 -4.91 -0.58 -5.55
C ALA A 23 -3.58 -0.12 -6.15
N ALA A 24 -3.41 -0.29 -7.47
CA ALA A 24 -2.25 0.25 -8.17
C ALA A 24 -2.37 1.78 -8.30
N VAL A 25 -1.25 2.49 -8.19
CA VAL A 25 -1.19 3.92 -8.49
C VAL A 25 -0.95 4.10 -10.00
N PRO A 26 -1.78 4.88 -10.71
CA PRO A 26 -1.54 5.17 -12.13
C PRO A 26 -0.15 5.76 -12.37
N ASP A 27 0.53 5.31 -13.42
CA ASP A 27 1.84 5.79 -13.88
C ASP A 27 2.98 5.69 -12.84
N ARG A 28 2.82 4.87 -11.80
CA ARG A 28 3.82 4.70 -10.74
C ARG A 28 3.87 3.27 -10.24
N ASP A 29 5.08 2.72 -10.05
CA ASP A 29 5.25 1.39 -9.45
C ASP A 29 5.06 1.44 -7.93
N ALA A 30 3.82 1.66 -7.51
CA ALA A 30 3.41 1.85 -6.13
C ALA A 30 2.02 1.25 -5.88
N ILE A 31 1.74 0.95 -4.62
CA ILE A 31 0.42 0.50 -4.17
C ILE A 31 -0.18 1.53 -3.21
N ARG A 32 -1.49 1.75 -3.31
CA ARG A 32 -2.24 2.69 -2.48
C ARG A 32 -3.41 2.02 -1.79
N LYS A 33 -3.73 2.44 -0.58
CA LYS A 33 -4.93 2.03 0.15
C LYS A 33 -5.45 3.17 1.00
N ILE A 34 -6.78 3.30 1.05
CA ILE A 34 -7.47 4.32 1.84
C ILE A 34 -8.31 3.64 2.93
N TRP A 35 -7.97 3.93 4.18
CA TRP A 35 -8.77 3.52 5.34
C TRP A 35 -9.66 4.65 5.81
N LYS A 36 -10.87 4.30 6.21
CA LYS A 36 -11.82 5.17 6.88
C LYS A 36 -12.20 4.60 8.24
N PHE A 37 -11.91 5.37 9.28
CA PHE A 37 -12.15 5.05 10.69
C PHE A 37 -13.43 5.74 11.19
N LYS A 38 -13.87 5.49 12.43
CA LYS A 38 -15.05 6.19 12.96
C LYS A 38 -14.79 7.66 13.25
N ASN A 39 -13.56 8.01 13.66
CA ASN A 39 -13.17 9.35 14.08
C ASN A 39 -11.65 9.55 13.95
N PHE A 40 -11.20 10.77 14.21
CA PHE A 40 -9.77 11.13 14.18
C PHE A 40 -8.91 10.37 15.20
N SER A 41 -9.43 10.07 16.40
CA SER A 41 -8.67 9.37 17.44
C SER A 41 -8.30 7.95 16.99
N GLU A 42 -9.24 7.24 16.38
CA GLU A 42 -8.98 5.91 15.80
C GLU A 42 -7.98 5.96 14.64
N ALA A 43 -8.15 6.94 13.73
CA ALA A 43 -7.21 7.14 12.62
C ALA A 43 -5.79 7.43 13.11
N TRP A 44 -5.65 8.34 14.08
CA TRP A 44 -4.36 8.67 14.69
C TRP A 44 -3.74 7.48 15.43
N GLY A 45 -4.56 6.69 16.13
CA GLY A 45 -4.12 5.45 16.79
C GLY A 45 -3.61 4.39 15.80
N PHE A 46 -4.18 4.32 14.59
CA PHE A 46 -3.62 3.53 13.49
C PHE A 46 -2.28 4.10 13.02
N MET A 47 -2.22 5.41 12.70
CA MET A 47 -1.01 6.05 12.20
C MET A 47 0.17 5.95 13.16
N ASN A 48 -0.06 6.10 14.47
CA ASN A 48 0.99 5.96 15.48
C ASN A 48 1.60 4.55 15.47
N ARG A 49 0.76 3.51 15.47
CA ARG A 49 1.24 2.11 15.39
C ARG A 49 1.91 1.80 14.06
N ALA A 50 1.41 2.38 12.97
CA ALA A 50 2.00 2.28 11.63
C ALA A 50 3.41 2.89 11.59
N ALA A 51 3.62 4.06 12.20
CA ALA A 51 4.93 4.70 12.29
C ALA A 51 5.95 3.80 13.02
N LEU A 52 5.55 3.12 14.10
CA LEU A 52 6.42 2.16 14.79
C LEU A 52 6.81 0.96 13.89
N GLN A 53 5.91 0.50 13.01
CA GLN A 53 6.23 -0.56 12.06
C GLN A 53 7.16 -0.08 10.95
N ALA A 54 6.96 1.14 10.47
CA ALA A 54 7.80 1.80 9.46
C ALA A 54 9.24 1.96 9.98
N GLU A 55 9.41 2.51 11.19
CA GLU A 55 10.73 2.64 11.84
C GLU A 55 11.42 1.30 12.03
N LYS A 56 10.69 0.26 12.47
CA LYS A 56 11.26 -1.09 12.64
C LYS A 56 11.74 -1.69 11.31
N LEU A 57 11.15 -1.31 10.19
CA LEU A 57 11.56 -1.76 8.85
C LEU A 57 12.58 -0.82 8.19
N ASN A 58 12.82 0.37 8.76
CA ASN A 58 13.47 1.48 8.08
C ASN A 58 12.87 1.70 6.68
N HIS A 59 11.53 1.68 6.60
CA HIS A 59 10.77 1.83 5.36
C HIS A 59 9.50 2.62 5.65
N HIS A 60 9.36 3.80 5.03
CA HIS A 60 8.35 4.78 5.42
C HIS A 60 7.26 4.92 4.37
N PRO A 61 5.98 5.05 4.77
CA PRO A 61 4.89 5.33 3.84
C PRO A 61 4.90 6.78 3.37
N GLU A 62 4.35 7.01 2.18
CA GLU A 62 3.76 8.30 1.84
C GLU A 62 2.30 8.29 2.29
N TRP A 63 1.84 9.30 3.02
CA TRP A 63 0.43 9.34 3.42
C TRP A 63 -0.14 10.75 3.58
N SER A 64 -1.46 10.82 3.56
CA SER A 64 -2.22 11.97 4.02
C SER A 64 -3.30 11.53 5.00
N ASN A 65 -3.68 12.43 5.91
CA ASN A 65 -4.77 12.20 6.85
C ASN A 65 -5.71 13.41 6.88
N VAL A 66 -7.00 13.15 6.69
CA VAL A 66 -8.07 14.14 6.82
C VAL A 66 -9.12 13.56 7.76
N TYR A 67 -9.14 14.05 9.00
CA TYR A 67 -10.02 13.57 10.06
C TYR A 67 -9.93 12.04 10.23
N ASN A 68 -10.97 11.31 9.84
CA ASN A 68 -11.06 9.85 9.99
C ASN A 68 -10.59 9.07 8.76
N VAL A 69 -10.06 9.73 7.73
CA VAL A 69 -9.55 9.08 6.51
C VAL A 69 -8.03 9.12 6.50
N VAL A 70 -7.40 7.98 6.24
CA VAL A 70 -5.95 7.85 6.07
C VAL A 70 -5.69 7.21 4.72
N ASP A 71 -5.00 7.94 3.86
CA ASP A 71 -4.64 7.54 2.51
C ASP A 71 -3.14 7.28 2.46
N VAL A 72 -2.75 6.03 2.17
CA VAL A 72 -1.36 5.58 2.21
C VAL A 72 -0.95 5.06 0.85
N THR A 73 0.20 5.52 0.38
CA THR A 73 0.92 5.00 -0.78
C THR A 73 2.26 4.41 -0.33
N LEU A 74 2.59 3.22 -0.84
CA LEU A 74 3.85 2.51 -0.58
C LEU A 74 4.60 2.28 -1.88
N THR A 75 5.88 2.66 -1.85
CA THR A 75 6.90 2.38 -2.87
C THR A 75 8.26 2.44 -2.19
N THR A 76 9.25 1.77 -2.77
CA THR A 76 10.64 1.86 -2.33
C THR A 76 11.43 2.85 -3.18
N HIS A 77 11.78 4.00 -2.61
CA HIS A 77 12.51 5.06 -3.30
C HIS A 77 13.90 4.63 -3.79
N ASP A 78 14.60 3.80 -3.03
CA ASP A 78 15.96 3.34 -3.35
C ASP A 78 16.04 2.57 -4.68
N CYS A 79 14.97 1.87 -5.07
CA CYS A 79 14.90 1.08 -6.29
C CYS A 79 13.85 1.60 -7.29
N ASP A 80 13.29 2.78 -7.04
CA ASP A 80 12.27 3.44 -7.87
C ASP A 80 11.07 2.53 -8.20
N GLY A 81 10.58 1.78 -7.22
CA GLY A 81 9.40 0.93 -7.40
C GLY A 81 9.08 0.00 -6.22
N LEU A 82 8.26 -1.01 -6.47
CA LEU A 82 7.83 -1.96 -5.44
C LEU A 82 8.94 -2.95 -5.08
N SER A 83 9.20 -3.07 -3.78
CA SER A 83 10.09 -4.08 -3.20
C SER A 83 9.35 -4.96 -2.18
N ALA A 84 10.07 -5.95 -1.63
CA ALA A 84 9.58 -6.76 -0.53
C ALA A 84 9.25 -5.95 0.74
N LEU A 85 9.84 -4.76 0.91
CA LEU A 85 9.56 -3.86 2.04
C LEU A 85 8.13 -3.31 1.95
N ASP A 86 7.68 -2.92 0.76
CA ASP A 86 6.31 -2.41 0.52
C ASP A 86 5.27 -3.47 0.85
N VAL A 87 5.46 -4.70 0.38
CA VAL A 87 4.58 -5.84 0.66
C VAL A 87 4.56 -6.15 2.16
N THR A 88 5.71 -6.11 2.82
CA THR A 88 5.82 -6.39 4.25
C THR A 88 5.12 -5.31 5.08
N LEU A 89 5.32 -4.04 4.75
CA LEU A 89 4.68 -2.93 5.44
C LEU A 89 3.17 -2.95 5.18
N ALA A 90 2.71 -3.17 3.94
CA ALA A 90 1.29 -3.29 3.60
C ALA A 90 0.56 -4.31 4.49
N LYS A 91 1.13 -5.52 4.64
CA LYS A 91 0.57 -6.58 5.49
C LYS A 91 0.54 -6.19 6.97
N ARG A 92 1.56 -5.47 7.45
CA ARG A 92 1.59 -4.97 8.84
C ARG A 92 0.53 -3.90 9.05
N LEU A 93 0.31 -3.00 8.10
CA LEU A 93 -0.74 -1.99 8.17
C LEU A 93 -2.14 -2.62 8.18
N ASP A 94 -2.38 -3.62 7.33
CA ASP A 94 -3.63 -4.37 7.30
C ASP A 94 -3.95 -5.00 8.68
N ALA A 95 -2.95 -5.59 9.34
CA ALA A 95 -3.10 -6.19 10.66
C ALA A 95 -3.42 -5.18 11.78
N LEU A 96 -3.10 -3.89 11.61
CA LEU A 96 -3.37 -2.84 12.60
C LEU A 96 -4.81 -2.32 12.54
N ALA A 97 -5.52 -2.54 11.44
CA ALA A 97 -6.85 -1.98 11.16
C ALA A 97 -7.87 -3.02 10.63
N PRO A 98 -8.07 -4.18 11.29
CA PRO A 98 -8.93 -5.26 10.78
C PRO A 98 -10.43 -4.91 10.68
N GLY A 99 -10.88 -3.85 11.36
CA GLY A 99 -12.28 -3.41 11.39
C GLY A 99 -12.54 -2.05 10.75
N ALA A 100 -11.53 -1.44 10.13
CA ALA A 100 -11.70 -0.17 9.44
C ALA A 100 -12.41 -0.38 8.09
N GLU A 101 -13.24 0.59 7.70
CA GLU A 101 -13.82 0.61 6.36
C GLU A 101 -12.70 0.89 5.35
N VAL A 102 -12.68 0.15 4.25
CA VAL A 102 -11.69 0.35 3.17
C VAL A 102 -12.43 0.89 1.97
N GLN A 103 -12.03 2.08 1.51
CA GLN A 103 -12.51 2.60 0.24
C GLN A 103 -11.86 1.78 -0.87
N ARG A 104 -12.63 1.33 -1.87
CA ARG A 104 -12.12 0.42 -2.93
C ARG A 104 -12.18 1.02 -4.34
N ASP A 105 -12.86 2.14 -4.51
CA ASP A 105 -13.08 2.84 -5.78
C ASP A 105 -12.07 3.98 -6.03
N HIS A 106 -10.82 3.81 -5.60
CA HIS A 106 -9.83 4.89 -5.52
C HIS A 106 -8.56 4.67 -6.37
N GLY A 107 -8.52 3.61 -7.19
CA GLY A 107 -7.38 3.28 -8.04
C GLY A 107 -7.70 2.14 -9.00
N GLU A 108 -6.72 1.78 -9.85
CA GLU A 108 -6.84 0.63 -10.73
C GLU A 108 -6.68 -0.68 -9.95
N PRO A 109 -7.30 -1.79 -10.39
CA PRO A 109 -7.06 -3.07 -9.76
C PRO A 109 -5.57 -3.41 -9.76
N VAL A 110 -5.02 -3.91 -8.65
CA VAL A 110 -3.59 -4.32 -8.54
C VAL A 110 -3.25 -5.52 -9.44
N VAL A 111 -4.17 -5.97 -10.29
CA VAL A 111 -3.94 -7.09 -11.19
C VAL A 111 -2.85 -6.71 -12.19
N CYS A 112 -1.82 -7.57 -12.25
CA CYS A 112 -0.60 -7.43 -13.04
C CYS A 112 -0.44 -6.07 -13.76
N LEU A 113 0.16 -5.10 -13.07
CA LEU A 113 0.63 -3.83 -13.64
C LEU A 113 1.43 -4.04 -14.95
N CYS A 114 2.00 -5.24 -15.15
CA CYS A 114 2.59 -5.71 -16.40
C CYS A 114 1.67 -5.59 -17.64
N LYS A 115 0.34 -5.70 -17.48
CA LYS A 115 -0.65 -5.68 -18.57
C LYS A 115 -1.14 -4.28 -18.93
N ILE A 116 -0.86 -3.28 -18.08
CA ILE A 116 -1.30 -1.90 -18.30
C ILE A 116 -0.37 -1.21 -19.30
N HIS A 117 0.92 -1.57 -19.34
CA HIS A 117 1.89 -1.05 -20.32
C HIS A 117 1.99 -1.87 -21.63
N ALA A 118 1.31 -3.01 -21.74
CA ALA A 118 1.34 -3.85 -22.94
C ALA A 118 0.37 -3.42 -24.06
N LYS A 119 -0.44 -2.37 -23.83
CA LYS A 119 -1.39 -1.82 -24.84
C LYS A 119 -1.06 -0.37 -25.24
N GLY A 120 0.22 -0.05 -25.32
CA GLY A 120 0.73 1.14 -25.98
C GLY A 120 1.70 0.77 -27.11
N ALA A 121 1.17 0.16 -28.17
CA ALA A 121 1.85 -0.02 -29.46
C ALA A 121 0.92 0.49 -30.57
#